data_AF-A0A351IWU5-F1
#
_entry.id   AF-A0A351IWU5-F1
#
_cell.length_a   1.000
_cell.length_b   1.000
_cell.length_c   1.000
_cell.angle_alpha   90.00
_cell.angle_beta   90.00
_cell.angle_gamma   90.00
#
_symmetry.space_group_name_H-M   'P 1'
#
loop_
_entity.id
_entity.type
_entity.pdbx_description
1 polymer ?
#
loop_
_entity_poly.entity_id
_entity_poly.type
_entity_poly.pdbx_seq_one_letter_code
_entity_poly.pdbx_strand_id
1 'polypeptide(L)'
;DPDPDQDQGSSASDGDYGSGPEAGDTDGSGADTGGYEPAGEVLADVRSIVIELSRLQLESAASLSEDPANWQEFGRIQARMQDLLDALEDAAG
;
A
#
# COMPACT_ATOMS: atom_id res chain seq x y z
N ASP A 1 -9.40 -22.95 34.45
CA ASP A 1 -10.02 -22.77 33.14
C ASP A 1 -11.20 -21.82 33.32
N PRO A 2 -11.07 -20.53 32.96
CA PRO A 2 -12.21 -19.62 32.85
C PRO A 2 -12.51 -19.24 31.39
N ASP A 3 -13.76 -19.48 31.01
CA ASP A 3 -14.45 -19.07 29.79
C ASP A 3 -14.87 -17.58 29.87
N PRO A 4 -14.60 -16.73 28.87
CA PRO A 4 -15.17 -15.39 28.82
C PRO A 4 -16.21 -15.24 27.68
N ASP A 5 -17.46 -15.54 27.98
CA ASP A 5 -18.61 -14.87 27.36
C ASP A 5 -18.55 -13.37 27.70
N GLN A 6 -18.17 -12.54 26.73
CA GLN A 6 -18.22 -11.07 26.80
C GLN A 6 -19.38 -10.59 25.93
N ASP A 7 -20.55 -10.54 26.55
CA ASP A 7 -21.78 -9.92 26.06
C ASP A 7 -21.54 -8.40 25.94
N GLN A 8 -21.44 -7.89 24.71
CA GLN A 8 -21.14 -6.48 24.44
C GLN A 8 -22.40 -5.63 24.60
N GLY A 9 -22.44 -4.88 25.70
CA GLY A 9 -23.47 -3.88 25.97
C GLY A 9 -23.28 -2.57 25.21
N SER A 10 -24.40 -2.10 24.64
CA SER A 10 -24.90 -0.71 24.69
C SER A 10 -24.34 0.36 23.74
N SER A 11 -25.13 0.61 22.68
CA SER A 11 -25.86 1.86 22.36
C SER A 11 -25.23 3.24 22.68
N ALA A 12 -24.98 4.03 21.63
CA ALA A 12 -25.04 5.51 21.52
C ALA A 12 -24.44 5.89 20.15
N SER A 13 -24.83 6.91 19.38
CA SER A 13 -25.83 7.98 19.48
C SER A 13 -25.94 8.59 18.07
N ASP A 14 -27.15 8.97 17.66
CA ASP A 14 -27.40 9.78 16.45
C ASP A 14 -26.75 11.16 16.60
N GLY A 15 -25.90 11.53 15.63
CA GLY A 15 -25.23 12.83 15.54
C GLY A 15 -25.58 13.53 14.25
N ASP A 16 -26.72 14.22 14.26
CA ASP A 16 -27.13 15.24 13.30
C ASP A 16 -26.10 16.37 13.25
N TYR A 17 -25.48 16.60 12.09
CA TYR A 17 -24.63 17.76 11.85
C TYR A 17 -25.31 18.66 10.80
N GLY A 18 -25.69 19.84 11.27
CA GLY A 18 -26.55 20.79 10.57
C GLY A 18 -25.94 21.47 9.34
N SER A 19 -26.86 22.00 8.54
CA SER A 19 -26.67 22.74 7.29
C SER A 19 -26.06 24.15 7.44
N GLY A 20 -24.99 24.42 6.67
CA GLY A 20 -24.55 25.63 5.90
C GLY A 20 -24.73 27.08 6.43
N PRO A 21 -24.43 28.13 5.61
CA PRO A 21 -23.35 28.34 4.63
C PRO A 21 -22.57 29.68 4.88
N GLU A 22 -21.54 29.96 4.05
CA GLU A 22 -21.20 31.27 3.42
C GLU A 22 -19.71 31.67 3.36
N ALA A 23 -19.32 31.97 2.12
CA ALA A 23 -18.32 32.90 1.57
C ALA A 23 -17.06 33.25 2.37
N GLY A 24 -15.92 32.83 1.80
CA GLY A 24 -14.63 33.51 1.95
C GLY A 24 -14.03 33.75 0.56
N ASP A 25 -14.24 34.95 0.01
CA ASP A 25 -13.44 35.49 -1.08
C ASP A 25 -11.96 35.46 -0.68
N THR A 26 -11.14 34.77 -1.47
CA THR A 26 -9.68 34.93 -1.44
C THR A 26 -9.21 35.29 -2.83
N ASP A 27 -9.24 36.60 -3.11
CA ASP A 27 -8.31 37.25 -4.01
C ASP A 27 -6.90 37.06 -3.43
N GLY A 28 -6.15 36.17 -4.07
CA GLY A 28 -4.77 35.88 -3.75
C GLY A 28 -4.03 35.51 -5.03
N SER A 29 -3.94 36.47 -5.96
CA SER A 29 -2.98 36.38 -7.05
C SER A 29 -1.56 36.34 -6.47
N GLY A 30 -0.90 35.19 -6.53
CA GLY A 30 0.53 35.11 -6.27
C GLY A 30 0.97 33.79 -5.66
N ALA A 31 1.37 32.85 -6.51
CA ALA A 31 2.69 32.23 -6.46
C ALA A 31 2.82 31.25 -7.63
N ASP A 32 3.96 31.32 -8.29
CA ASP A 32 4.43 30.50 -9.39
C ASP A 32 3.89 29.07 -9.43
N THR A 33 3.48 28.65 -10.63
CA THR A 33 3.26 27.26 -11.01
C THR A 33 4.59 26.50 -11.00
N GLY A 34 5.14 26.28 -9.81
CA GLY A 34 6.16 25.27 -9.52
C GLY A 34 5.48 24.00 -9.04
N GLY A 35 4.54 23.47 -9.82
CA GLY A 35 3.87 22.20 -9.53
C GLY A 35 4.83 21.05 -9.75
N TYR A 36 5.59 20.67 -8.72
CA TYR A 36 6.15 19.32 -8.65
C TYR A 36 5.01 18.41 -8.18
N GLU A 37 4.25 17.89 -9.15
CA GLU A 37 3.39 16.72 -8.96
C GLU A 37 4.11 15.44 -9.42
N PRO A 38 4.93 14.78 -8.59
CA PRO A 38 5.35 13.40 -8.90
C PRO A 38 5.13 12.44 -7.74
N ALA A 39 4.60 12.90 -6.60
CA ALA A 39 4.28 12.00 -5.51
C ALA A 39 3.22 10.97 -5.92
N GLY A 40 2.26 11.33 -6.78
CA GLY A 40 1.18 10.44 -7.21
C GLY A 40 1.63 9.28 -8.09
N GLU A 41 2.53 9.51 -9.04
CA GLU A 41 3.04 8.49 -9.98
C GLU A 41 4.05 7.57 -9.26
N VAL A 42 4.96 8.14 -8.48
CA VAL A 42 5.93 7.37 -7.66
C VAL A 42 5.21 6.47 -6.65
N LEU A 43 4.16 6.95 -5.96
CA LEU A 43 3.38 6.13 -5.03
C LEU A 43 2.61 4.99 -5.74
N ALA A 44 2.17 5.20 -6.98
CA ALA A 44 1.52 4.16 -7.77
C ALA A 44 2.51 3.05 -8.17
N ASP A 45 3.74 3.42 -8.54
CA ASP A 45 4.82 2.50 -8.87
C ASP A 45 5.26 1.68 -7.66
N VAL A 46 5.45 2.32 -6.50
CA VAL A 46 5.74 1.64 -5.22
C VAL A 46 4.67 0.61 -4.89
N ARG A 47 3.38 0.96 -5.03
CA ARG A 47 2.28 0.03 -4.78
C ARG A 47 2.30 -1.17 -5.74
N SER A 48 2.62 -0.93 -7.01
CA SER A 48 2.75 -1.98 -8.03
C SER A 48 3.89 -2.94 -7.70
N ILE A 49 5.05 -2.41 -7.31
CA ILE A 49 6.23 -3.18 -6.91
C ILE A 49 5.91 -4.09 -5.71
N VAL A 50 5.26 -3.55 -4.67
CA VAL A 50 4.89 -4.34 -3.47
C VAL A 50 3.91 -5.48 -3.79
N ILE A 51 2.95 -5.25 -4.69
CA ILE A 51 2.02 -6.30 -5.15
C ILE A 51 2.78 -7.42 -5.85
N GLU A 52 3.73 -7.07 -6.73
CA GLU A 52 4.53 -8.05 -7.46
C GLU A 52 5.47 -8.84 -6.54
N LEU A 53 6.08 -8.18 -5.55
CA LEU A 53 6.89 -8.86 -4.52
C LEU A 53 6.07 -9.89 -3.74
N SER A 54 4.84 -9.55 -3.35
CA SER A 54 3.93 -10.48 -2.65
C SER A 54 3.59 -11.70 -3.51
N ARG A 55 3.32 -11.48 -4.81
CA ARG A 55 3.08 -12.57 -5.76
C ARG A 55 4.31 -13.48 -5.89
N LEU A 56 5.50 -12.91 -6.07
CA LEU A 56 6.74 -13.67 -6.21
C LEU A 56 7.07 -14.47 -4.95
N GLN A 57 6.68 -14.00 -3.76
CA GLN A 57 6.84 -14.77 -2.52
C GLN A 57 6.00 -16.05 -2.52
N LEU A 58 4.77 -15.97 -3.02
CA LEU A 58 3.91 -17.13 -3.19
C LEU A 58 4.49 -18.11 -4.23
N GLU A 59 4.96 -17.60 -5.37
CA GLU A 59 5.61 -18.43 -6.41
C GLU A 59 6.90 -19.08 -5.90
N SER A 60 7.65 -18.41 -5.02
CA SER A 60 8.82 -18.97 -4.34
C SER A 60 8.43 -20.15 -3.45
N ALA A 61 7.40 -19.96 -2.62
CA ALA A 61 6.89 -21.02 -1.74
C ALA A 61 6.40 -22.22 -2.54
N ALA A 62 5.70 -21.99 -3.66
CA ALA A 62 5.27 -23.04 -4.57
C ALA A 62 6.46 -23.83 -5.14
N SER A 63 7.48 -23.11 -5.65
CA SER A 63 8.69 -23.74 -6.22
C SER A 63 9.44 -24.60 -5.20
N LEU A 64 9.53 -24.13 -3.95
CA LEU A 64 10.19 -24.87 -2.87
C LEU A 64 9.36 -26.04 -2.33
N SER A 65 8.05 -26.06 -2.58
CA SER A 65 7.15 -27.13 -2.11
C SER A 65 7.13 -28.37 -3.02
N GLU A 66 7.68 -28.28 -4.22
CA GLU A 66 7.82 -29.43 -5.14
C GLU A 66 8.77 -30.50 -4.58
N ASP A 67 8.64 -31.75 -5.07
CA ASP A 67 9.52 -32.87 -4.70
C ASP A 67 10.08 -33.57 -5.97
N PRO A 68 11.37 -33.35 -6.31
CA PRO A 68 12.31 -32.47 -5.62
C PRO A 68 11.98 -30.98 -5.84
N ALA A 69 12.39 -30.13 -4.89
CA ALA A 69 12.16 -28.68 -4.99
C ALA A 69 12.73 -28.09 -6.28
N ASN A 70 11.98 -27.16 -6.87
CA ASN A 70 12.35 -26.49 -8.12
C ASN A 70 13.31 -25.32 -7.84
N TRP A 71 14.56 -25.65 -7.52
CA TRP A 71 15.61 -24.68 -7.20
C TRP A 71 15.95 -23.73 -8.34
N GLN A 72 15.79 -24.18 -9.59
CA GLN A 72 16.01 -23.32 -10.75
C GLN A 72 14.97 -22.20 -10.82
N GLU A 73 13.69 -22.52 -10.65
CA GLU A 73 12.62 -21.52 -10.66
C GLU A 73 12.74 -20.59 -9.46
N PHE A 74 13.01 -21.14 -8.27
CA PHE A 74 13.27 -20.34 -7.08
C PHE A 74 14.40 -19.32 -7.31
N GLY A 75 15.53 -19.73 -7.91
CA GLY A 75 16.63 -18.82 -8.23
C GLY A 75 16.24 -17.69 -9.20
N ARG A 76 15.41 -17.98 -10.21
CA ARG A 76 14.89 -16.95 -11.13
C ARG A 76 13.98 -15.96 -10.40
N ILE A 77 13.08 -16.48 -9.56
CA ILE A 77 12.17 -15.66 -8.76
C ILE A 77 12.97 -14.75 -7.82
N GLN A 78 14.01 -15.27 -7.18
CA GLN A 78 14.90 -14.47 -6.33
C GLN A 78 15.57 -13.32 -7.09
N ALA A 79 16.09 -13.55 -8.29
CA ALA A 79 16.68 -12.49 -9.10
C ALA A 79 15.67 -11.37 -9.41
N ARG A 80 14.45 -11.74 -9.80
CA ARG A 80 13.38 -10.76 -10.08
C ARG A 80 12.95 -9.98 -8.83
N MET A 81 12.92 -10.62 -7.65
CA MET A 81 12.66 -9.91 -6.40
C MET A 81 13.73 -8.85 -6.13
N GLN A 82 15.02 -9.16 -6.39
CA GLN A 82 16.09 -8.19 -6.19
C GLN A 82 15.96 -7.00 -7.16
N ASP A 83 15.69 -7.26 -8.45
CA ASP A 83 15.47 -6.18 -9.43
C ASP A 83 14.34 -5.22 -8.98
N LEU A 84 13.29 -5.77 -8.35
CA LEU A 84 12.17 -4.98 -7.83
C LEU A 84 12.50 -4.22 -6.54
N LEU A 85 13.36 -4.77 -5.68
CA LEU A 85 13.84 -4.10 -4.47
C LEU A 85 14.78 -2.95 -4.82
N ASP A 86 15.64 -3.12 -5.81
CA ASP A 86 16.51 -2.06 -6.33
C ASP A 86 15.66 -0.92 -6.92
N ALA A 87 14.64 -1.26 -7.72
CA ALA A 87 13.70 -0.27 -8.26
C ALA A 87 12.90 0.47 -7.16
N LEU A 88 12.60 -0.21 -6.05
CA LEU A 88 11.94 0.38 -4.91
C LEU A 88 12.85 1.36 -4.17
N GLU A 89 14.13 1.03 -4.02
CA GLU A 89 15.15 1.91 -3.43
C GLU A 89 15.34 3.18 -4.28
N ASP A 90 15.45 3.01 -5.61
CA ASP A 90 15.56 4.13 -6.55
C ASP A 90 14.35 5.06 -6.50
N ALA A 91 13.14 4.51 -6.34
CA ALA A 91 11.90 5.29 -6.25
C ALA A 91 11.72 6.00 -4.89
N ALA A 92 12.38 5.51 -3.84
CA ALA A 92 12.33 6.10 -2.49
C ALA A 92 13.40 7.18 -2.25
N GLY A 93 14.34 7.35 -3.20
CA GLY A 93 15.48 8.29 -3.15
C GLY A 93 15.12 9.76 -3.24
#